data_AF-A0AAD9MUR8-F1
#
_entry.id   AF-A0AAD9MUR8-F1
#
_cell.length_a   1.000
_cell.length_b   1.000
_cell.length_c   1.000
_cell.angle_alpha   90.00
_cell.angle_beta   90.00
_cell.angle_gamma   90.00
#
_symmetry.space_group_name_H-M   'P 1'
#
loop_
_entity.id
_entity.type
_entity.pdbx_description
1 polymer ?
#
loop_
_entity_poly.entity_id
_entity_poly.type
_entity_poly.pdbx_seq_one_letter_code
_entity_poly.pdbx_strand_id
1 'polypeptide(L)' 'QVTDQLRVRFLPSPIVIKKRIEGLIEREYLARSQEDRLVFDVIDG' A
#
# COMPACT_ATOMS: atom_id res chain seq x y z
N GLN A 1 -0.51 -22.88 9.38
CA GLN A 1 -0.08 -21.56 9.89
C GLN A 1 -1.32 -20.70 10.13
N VAL A 2 -1.41 -20.05 11.28
CA VAL A 2 -2.58 -19.23 11.68
C VAL A 2 -2.72 -17.96 10.83
N THR A 3 -1.62 -17.51 10.21
CA THR A 3 -1.53 -16.38 9.28
C THR A 3 -2.43 -16.51 8.05
N ASP A 4 -2.61 -17.71 7.49
CA ASP A 4 -3.43 -17.90 6.29
C ASP A 4 -4.94 -17.78 6.57
N GLN A 5 -5.39 -18.25 7.73
CA GLN A 5 -6.79 -18.14 8.15
C GLN A 5 -7.20 -16.69 8.44
N LEU A 6 -6.22 -15.87 8.78
CA LEU A 6 -6.39 -14.47 9.11
C LEU A 6 -6.40 -13.57 7.85
N ARG A 7 -5.87 -14.00 6.69
CA ARG A 7 -5.89 -13.21 5.44
C ARG A 7 -7.29 -12.71 5.08
N VAL A 8 -8.32 -13.54 5.22
CA VAL A 8 -9.71 -13.18 4.87
C VAL A 8 -10.28 -12.11 5.83
N ARG A 9 -9.83 -12.07 7.08
CA ARG A 9 -10.23 -11.04 8.07
C ARG A 9 -9.37 -9.78 8.02
N PHE A 10 -8.18 -9.86 7.43
CA PHE A 10 -7.22 -8.74 7.31
C PHE A 10 -6.99 -8.29 5.86
N LEU A 11 -7.92 -8.56 4.94
CA LEU A 11 -7.93 -7.90 3.64
C LEU A 11 -8.76 -6.61 3.79
N PRO A 12 -8.14 -5.45 4.07
CA PRO A 12 -8.86 -4.18 4.06
C PRO A 12 -9.55 -4.01 2.71
N SER A 13 -10.77 -3.47 2.73
CA SER A 13 -11.50 -3.12 1.52
C SER A 13 -10.57 -2.37 0.55
N PRO A 14 -10.64 -2.62 -0.77
CA PRO A 14 -9.80 -1.93 -1.76
C PRO A 14 -9.81 -0.40 -1.61
N ILE A 15 -10.92 0.17 -1.13
CA ILE A 15 -11.06 1.60 -0.84
C ILE A 15 -10.11 2.04 0.28
N VAL A 16 -10.00 1.24 1.34
CA VAL A 16 -9.13 1.53 2.50
C VAL A 16 -7.66 1.40 2.11
N ILE A 17 -7.31 0.44 1.25
CA ILE A 17 -5.96 0.29 0.72
C ILE A 17 -5.56 1.53 -0.09
N LYS A 18 -6.43 1.99 -0.99
CA LYS A 18 -6.18 3.20 -1.80
C LYS A 18 -5.92 4.43 -0.92
N LYS A 19 -6.79 4.67 0.07
CA LYS A 19 -6.63 5.80 1.01
C LYS A 19 -5.31 5.76 1.78
N ARG A 20 -4.86 4.56 2.19
CA ARG A 20 -3.58 4.41 2.87
C ARG A 20 -2.40 4.70 1.96
N ILE A 21 -2.43 4.20 0.72
CA ILE A 21 -1.38 4.49 -0.29
C ILE A 21 -1.31 5.99 -0.57
N GLU A 22 -2.45 6.65 -0.78
CA GLU A 22 -2.52 8.12 -0.98
C GLU A 22 -1.89 8.87 0.20
N GLY A 23 -2.27 8.52 1.44
CA GLY A 23 -1.72 9.16 2.63
C GLY A 23 -0.24 8.85 2.90
N LEU A 24 0.32 7.77 2.33
CA LEU A 24 1.75 7.48 2.38
C LEU A 24 2.52 8.28 1.32
N ILE A 25 1.92 8.51 0.15
CA ILE A 25 2.49 9.37 -0.88
C ILE A 25 2.51 10.83 -0.41
N GLU A 26 1.42 11.33 0.16
CA GLU A 26 1.32 12.71 0.70
C GLU A 26 2.34 13.00 1.80
N ARG A 27 2.73 11.98 2.58
CA ARG A 27 3.74 12.08 3.63
C ARG A 27 5.16 11.79 3.12
N GLU A 28 5.32 11.66 1.80
CA GLU A 28 6.60 11.36 1.14
C GLU A 28 7.24 10.07 1.64
N TYR A 29 6.44 9.07 2.05
CA TYR A 29 6.94 7.71 2.35
C TYR A 29 6.94 6.81 1.10
N LEU A 30 6.09 7.11 0.12
CA LEU A 30 5.99 6.39 -1.15
C LEU A 30 5.99 7.37 -2.33
N ALA A 31 6.69 7.01 -3.39
CA ALA A 31 6.57 7.64 -4.70
C ALA A 31 5.86 6.69 -5.65
N ARG A 32 5.13 7.24 -6.63
CA ARG A 32 4.71 6.45 -7.80
C ARG A 32 5.93 6.25 -8.68
N SER A 33 6.16 5.02 -9.12
CA SER A 33 7.17 4.77 -10.14
C SER A 33 6.80 5.52 -11.42
N GLN A 34 7.82 6.08 -12.08
CA GLN A 34 7.65 6.81 -13.35
C GLN A 34 7.44 5.84 -14.52
N GLU A 35 7.90 4.59 -14.40
CA GLU A 35 7.79 3.56 -15.44
C GLU A 35 6.47 2.78 -15.34
N ASP A 36 6.04 2.43 -14.11
CA ASP A 36 4.80 1.68 -13.88
C ASP A 36 3.99 2.27 -12.72
N ARG A 37 2.77 2.72 -13.00
CA ARG A 37 1.86 3.32 -12.01
C ARG A 37 1.32 2.34 -10.98
N LEU A 38 1.51 1.03 -11.20
CA LEU A 38 1.17 -0.04 -10.25
C LEU A 38 2.32 -0.33 -9.28
N VAL A 39 3.52 0.18 -9.56
CA VAL A 39 4.71 0.03 -8.72
C VAL A 39 4.92 1.32 -7.91
N PHE A 40 5.27 1.15 -6.64
CA PHE A 40 5.55 2.25 -5.72
C PHE A 40 6.97 2.09 -5.17
N ASP A 41 7.74 3.17 -5.23
CA ASP A 41 9.09 3.23 -4.70
C ASP A 41 9.04 3.79 -3.28
N VAL A 42 9.72 3.13 -2.34
CA VAL A 42 9.82 3.63 -0.96
C VAL A 42 10.80 4.78 -0.94
N ILE A 43 10.34 5.94 -0.48
CA ILE A 43 11.16 7.14 -0.32
C ILE A 43 11.63 7.19 1.15
N ASP A 44 12.37 6.19 1.60
CA ASP A 44 13.06 6.32 2.90
C ASP A 44 14.44 6.96 2.65
N GLY A 45 14.85 7.84 3.57
CA GLY A 45 16.15 8.51 3.56
C GLY A 45 17.31 7.61 3.97
#